data_AF-A0A9E0UBJ0-F1
#
_entry.id   AF-A0A9E0UBJ0-F1
#
_cell.length_a   1.000
_cell.length_b   1.000
_cell.length_c   1.000
_cell.angle_alpha   90.00
_cell.angle_beta   90.00
_cell.angle_gamma   90.00
#
_symmetry.space_group_name_H-M   'P 1'
#
loop_
_entity.id
_entity.type
_entity.pdbx_description
1 polymer ?
#
loop_
_entity_poly.entity_id
_entity_poly.type
_entity_poly.pdbx_seq_one_letter_code
_entity_poly.pdbx_strand_id
1 'polypeptide(L)'
;LGRTKGWLRYEVPMHWIKREWRGSYRGQKQIWFLLRLVGRDNDLSLRTTNHPEFDAWRWNEYWVPLESVIEFKRQVYEQALNELKRFIDADRRRTPRPHNSPPIVEIVPEAGQEAA
;
A
#
# COMPACT_ATOMS: atom_id res chain seq x y z
N LEU A 1 13.96 -0.61 2.58
CA LEU A 1 14.56 0.72 2.27
C LEU A 1 14.31 1.70 3.39
N GLY A 2 13.07 1.88 3.82
CA GLY A 2 12.71 2.74 4.93
C GLY A 2 11.39 2.32 5.55
N ARG A 3 11.00 2.98 6.64
CA ARG A 3 9.69 2.85 7.26
C ARG A 3 9.21 4.19 7.80
N THR A 4 7.91 4.33 8.04
CA THR A 4 7.38 5.48 8.78
C THR A 4 7.91 5.48 10.21
N LYS A 5 8.16 6.66 10.78
CA LYS A 5 8.68 6.82 12.14
C LYS A 5 7.69 6.35 13.20
N GLY A 6 6.40 6.51 12.93
CA GLY A 6 5.33 6.21 13.87
C GLY A 6 4.11 5.62 13.19
N TRP A 7 3.12 5.34 14.03
CA TRP A 7 1.82 4.80 13.64
C TRP A 7 1.01 5.85 12.88
N LEU A 8 0.59 5.50 11.67
CA LEU A 8 -0.43 6.23 10.93
C LEU A 8 -1.79 5.60 11.22
N ARG A 9 -2.83 6.42 11.38
CA ARG A 9 -4.17 5.95 11.72
C ARG A 9 -5.17 6.47 10.71
N TYR A 10 -6.09 5.59 10.31
CA TYR A 10 -7.33 5.97 9.65
C TYR A 10 -8.52 5.38 10.39
N GLU A 11 -9.70 5.93 10.14
CA GLU A 11 -10.96 5.42 10.64
C GLU A 11 -11.81 4.91 9.48
N VAL A 12 -12.52 3.79 9.68
CA VAL A 12 -13.40 3.23 8.66
C VAL A 12 -14.80 3.81 8.86
N PRO A 13 -15.42 4.41 7.83
CA PRO A 13 -16.77 4.91 7.94
C PRO A 13 -17.76 3.77 8.25
N MET A 14 -18.77 4.03 9.08
CA MET A 14 -19.68 2.98 9.58
C MET A 14 -20.39 2.16 8.49
N HIS A 15 -20.63 2.76 7.32
CA HIS A 15 -21.29 2.06 6.21
C HIS A 15 -20.38 1.03 5.52
N TRP A 16 -19.06 1.14 5.67
CA TRP A 16 -18.09 0.14 5.21
C TRP A 16 -17.88 -0.98 6.23
N ILE A 17 -18.30 -0.81 7.49
CA ILE A 17 -18.11 -1.81 8.54
C ILE A 17 -19.22 -2.87 8.46
N LYS A 18 -18.80 -4.15 8.34
CA LYS A 18 -19.67 -5.33 8.40
C LYS A 18 -20.57 -5.26 9.63
N ARG A 19 -21.82 -5.71 9.49
CA ARG A 19 -22.87 -5.50 10.52
C ARG A 19 -22.47 -6.11 11.87
N GLU A 20 -21.83 -7.28 11.87
CA GLU A 20 -21.33 -7.95 13.08
C GLU A 20 -20.26 -7.17 13.86
N TRP A 21 -19.53 -6.25 13.22
CA TRP A 21 -18.41 -5.52 13.82
C TRP A 21 -18.75 -4.08 14.23
N ARG A 22 -20.00 -3.65 13.97
CA ARG A 22 -20.46 -2.29 14.29
C ARG A 22 -20.40 -2.07 15.81
N GLY A 23 -19.46 -1.23 16.25
CA GLY A 23 -19.23 -0.87 17.66
C GLY A 23 -17.86 -1.28 18.19
N SER A 24 -17.28 -2.36 17.67
CA SER A 24 -15.99 -2.89 18.13
C SER A 24 -14.82 -2.50 17.22
N TYR A 25 -15.06 -2.36 15.91
CA TYR A 25 -14.06 -1.93 14.95
C TYR A 25 -14.29 -0.46 14.55
N ARG A 26 -13.20 0.32 14.44
CA ARG A 26 -13.24 1.74 14.06
C ARG A 26 -12.21 2.13 13.01
N GLY A 27 -11.20 1.31 12.74
CA GLY A 27 -10.03 1.77 12.01
C GLY A 27 -8.79 0.93 12.28
N GLN A 28 -7.67 1.33 11.69
CA GLN A 28 -6.39 0.65 11.89
C GLN A 28 -5.28 1.65 12.23
N LYS A 29 -4.30 1.15 12.98
CA LYS A 29 -2.98 1.78 13.12
C LYS A 29 -1.99 1.00 12.28
N GLN A 30 -1.23 1.67 11.44
CA GLN A 30 -0.32 1.05 10.48
C GLN A 30 1.08 1.67 10.54
N ILE A 31 2.10 0.84 10.36
CA ILE A 31 3.47 1.25 10.04
C ILE A 31 3.70 0.87 8.58
N TRP A 32 4.15 1.83 7.78
CA TRP A 32 4.40 1.61 6.35
C TRP A 32 5.88 1.33 6.10
N PHE A 33 6.16 0.38 5.23
CA PHE A 33 7.51 0.00 4.82
C PHE A 33 7.71 0.26 3.34
N LEU A 34 8.81 0.91 2.98
CA LEU A 34 9.26 1.02 1.60
C LEU A 34 10.24 -0.12 1.30
N LEU A 35 9.87 -0.98 0.35
CA LEU A 35 10.65 -2.14 -0.07
C LEU A 35 11.09 -2.01 -1.53
N ARG A 36 12.18 -2.70 -1.86
CA ARG A 36 12.65 -2.88 -3.23
C ARG A 36 12.53 -4.36 -3.55
N LEU A 37 11.80 -4.70 -4.61
CA LEU A 37 11.83 -6.05 -5.16
C LEU A 37 13.23 -6.32 -5.72
N VAL A 38 13.87 -7.39 -5.24
CA VAL A 38 15.20 -7.83 -5.70
C VAL A 38 15.12 -9.05 -6.62
N GLY A 39 13.96 -9.71 -6.66
CA GLY A 39 13.66 -10.81 -7.56
C GLY A 39 13.03 -10.34 -8.87
N ARG A 40 12.41 -11.27 -9.59
CA ARG A 40 11.67 -11.03 -10.82
C ARG A 40 10.20 -10.75 -10.50
N ASP A 41 9.53 -10.06 -11.40
CA ASP A 41 8.10 -9.77 -11.28
C ASP A 41 7.26 -11.06 -11.17
N ASN A 42 7.66 -12.14 -11.86
CA ASN A 42 6.98 -13.44 -11.79
C ASN A 42 7.23 -14.21 -10.48
N ASP A 43 8.09 -13.71 -9.59
CA ASP A 43 8.28 -14.31 -8.26
C ASP A 43 7.14 -13.89 -7.29
N LEU A 44 6.29 -12.92 -7.68
CA LEU A 44 5.12 -12.50 -6.92
C LEU A 44 3.92 -13.41 -7.20
N SER A 45 3.54 -14.24 -6.22
CA SER A 45 2.34 -15.09 -6.27
C SER A 45 1.25 -14.59 -5.31
N LEU A 46 0.14 -14.11 -5.88
CA LEU A 46 -1.04 -13.67 -5.12
C LEU A 46 -1.98 -14.83 -4.73
N ARG A 47 -1.81 -16.02 -5.31
CA ARG A 47 -2.72 -17.18 -5.14
C ARG A 47 -2.21 -18.23 -4.15
N THR A 48 -1.29 -17.84 -3.27
CA THR A 48 -0.65 -18.77 -2.33
C THR A 48 -1.57 -19.15 -1.17
N THR A 49 -2.60 -18.35 -0.89
CA THR A 49 -3.58 -18.60 0.18
C THR A 49 -4.94 -19.01 -0.41
N ASN A 50 -5.72 -19.77 0.36
CA ASN A 50 -7.09 -20.15 -0.02
C ASN A 50 -8.07 -18.96 -0.06
N HIS A 51 -7.68 -17.85 0.58
CA HIS A 51 -8.38 -16.58 0.59
C HIS A 51 -7.37 -15.50 0.15
N PRO A 52 -7.19 -15.29 -1.16
CA PRO A 52 -6.28 -14.27 -1.67
C PRO A 52 -6.85 -12.88 -1.36
N GLU A 53 -6.01 -11.98 -0.86
CA GLU A 53 -6.39 -10.59 -0.59
C GLU A 53 -6.47 -9.75 -1.89
N PHE A 54 -5.75 -10.20 -2.94
CA PHE A 54 -5.60 -9.44 -4.18
C PHE A 54 -5.74 -10.35 -5.39
N ASP A 55 -6.44 -9.86 -6.42
CA ASP A 55 -6.62 -10.57 -7.68
C ASP A 55 -5.53 -10.29 -8.70
N ALA A 56 -5.00 -9.07 -8.69
CA ALA A 56 -3.98 -8.61 -9.62
C ALA A 56 -3.08 -7.54 -8.99
N TRP A 57 -1.94 -7.30 -9.61
CA TRP A 57 -1.02 -6.22 -9.25
C TRP A 57 -0.46 -5.58 -10.50
N ARG A 58 -0.05 -4.31 -10.38
CA ARG A 58 0.72 -3.61 -11.39
C ARG A 58 1.70 -2.66 -10.73
N TRP A 59 2.76 -2.33 -11.44
CA TRP A 59 3.61 -1.22 -11.03
C TRP A 59 2.88 0.11 -11.25
N ASN A 60 3.03 1.06 -10.33
CA ASN A 60 2.58 2.43 -10.51
C ASN A 60 3.75 3.40 -10.34
N GLU A 61 3.54 4.67 -10.65
CA GLU A 61 4.47 5.72 -10.21
C GLU A 61 4.40 5.88 -8.69
N TYR A 62 5.46 6.41 -8.10
CA TYR A 62 5.52 6.57 -6.65
C TYR A 62 4.41 7.48 -6.13
N TRP A 63 4.13 8.55 -6.86
CA TRP A 63 3.03 9.45 -6.57
C TRP A 63 1.77 8.90 -7.24
N VAL A 64 1.14 7.96 -6.56
CA VAL A 64 -0.20 7.50 -6.96
C VAL A 64 -1.20 8.65 -6.81
N PRO A 65 -2.12 8.84 -7.78
CA PRO A 65 -3.26 9.74 -7.61
C PRO A 65 -4.09 9.34 -6.39
N LEU A 66 -4.28 10.25 -5.42
CA LEU A 66 -5.05 9.93 -4.20
C LEU A 66 -6.51 9.57 -4.53
N GLU A 67 -7.01 9.98 -5.70
CA GLU A 67 -8.33 9.65 -6.21
C GLU A 67 -8.51 8.14 -6.43
N SER A 68 -7.45 7.40 -6.78
CA SER A 68 -7.51 5.93 -6.89
C SER A 68 -7.45 5.20 -5.55
N VAL A 69 -7.12 5.93 -4.47
CA VAL A 69 -7.12 5.41 -3.11
C VAL A 69 -8.49 5.65 -2.49
N ILE A 70 -9.02 4.64 -1.78
CA ILE A 70 -10.26 4.76 -1.04
C ILE A 70 -10.20 5.92 -0.04
N GLU A 71 -11.26 6.73 0.01
CA GLU A 71 -11.28 8.05 0.63
C GLU A 71 -10.68 8.07 2.04
N PHE A 72 -11.13 7.16 2.91
CA PHE A 72 -10.69 7.12 4.31
C PHE A 72 -9.21 6.72 4.48
N LYS A 73 -8.55 6.17 3.46
CA LYS A 73 -7.11 5.86 3.50
C LYS A 73 -6.23 6.95 2.87
N ARG A 74 -6.80 7.92 2.13
CA ARG A 74 -6.02 8.93 1.37
C ARG A 74 -5.01 9.67 2.23
N GLN A 75 -5.42 10.13 3.41
CA GLN A 75 -4.54 10.88 4.31
C GLN A 75 -3.37 10.03 4.85
N VAL A 76 -3.58 8.73 5.06
CA VAL A 76 -2.52 7.81 5.48
C VAL A 76 -1.55 7.54 4.33
N TYR A 77 -2.05 7.37 3.11
CA TYR A 77 -1.22 7.25 1.91
C TYR A 77 -0.36 8.50 1.69
N GLU A 78 -0.97 9.69 1.74
CA GLU A 78 -0.26 10.96 1.59
C GLU A 78 0.88 11.10 2.63
N GLN A 79 0.60 10.82 3.91
CA GLN A 79 1.61 10.88 4.97
C GLN A 79 2.73 9.87 4.75
N ALA A 80 2.39 8.61 4.42
CA ALA A 80 3.37 7.56 4.19
C ALA A 80 4.28 7.90 2.99
N LEU A 81 3.71 8.32 1.87
CA LEU A 81 4.46 8.66 0.66
C LEU A 81 5.36 9.89 0.89
N ASN A 82 4.87 10.92 1.58
CA ASN A 82 5.69 12.08 1.90
C ASN A 82 6.86 11.71 2.83
N GLU A 83 6.63 10.88 3.86
CA GLU A 83 7.68 10.49 4.79
C GLU A 83 8.75 9.59 4.16
N LEU A 84 8.34 8.72 3.25
CA LEU A 84 9.19 7.71 2.63
C LEU A 84 9.95 8.22 1.39
N LYS A 85 9.55 9.36 0.81
CA LYS A 85 10.13 9.94 -0.42
C LYS A 85 11.66 10.00 -0.40
N ARG A 86 12.23 10.46 0.72
CA ARG A 86 13.68 10.61 0.90
C ARG A 86 14.47 9.31 0.71
N PHE A 87 13.84 8.16 0.96
CA PHE A 87 14.50 6.85 0.81
C PHE A 87 14.52 6.38 -0.65
N ILE A 88 13.64 6.90 -1.50
CA ILE A 88 13.62 6.61 -2.94
C ILE A 88 14.81 7.26 -3.62
N ASP A 89 15.04 8.54 -3.36
CA ASP A 89 16.17 9.27 -3.95
C ASP A 89 17.52 8.69 -3.46
N ALA A 90 17.55 8.14 -2.24
CA ALA A 90 18.69 7.41 -1.74
C ALA A 90 18.89 6.05 -2.43
N ASP A 91 17.83 5.28 -2.65
CA ASP A 91 17.88 3.98 -3.33
C ASP A 91 18.27 4.11 -4.81
N ARG A 92 17.67 5.08 -5.53
CA ARG A 92 18.00 5.37 -6.94
C ARG A 92 19.48 5.69 -7.16
N ARG A 93 20.12 6.38 -6.22
CA ARG A 93 21.56 6.69 -6.28
C ARG A 93 22.45 5.48 -6.03
N ARG A 94 21.99 4.53 -5.20
CA ARG A 94 22.77 3.33 -4.84
C ARG A 94 22.70 2.23 -5.89
N THR A 95 21.60 2.15 -6.63
CA THR A 95 21.40 1.10 -7.65
C THR A 95 20.74 1.70 -8.89
N PRO A 96 21.51 2.02 -9.95
CA PRO A 96 20.95 2.38 -11.24
C PRO A 96 20.16 1.17 -11.77
N ARG A 97 18.83 1.30 -11.88
CA ARG A 97 18.03 0.24 -12.45
C ARG A 97 18.28 0.16 -13.96
N PRO A 98 18.35 -1.03 -14.58
CA PRO A 98 18.19 -1.15 -16.02
C PRO A 98 16.81 -0.62 -16.43
N HIS A 99 16.76 -0.03 -17.61
CA HIS A 99 15.90 1.07 -18.09
C HIS A 99 14.36 0.93 -18.03
N ASN A 100 13.75 -0.14 -17.47
CA ASN A 100 12.33 -0.43 -17.74
C ASN A 100 11.43 -0.88 -16.56
N SER A 101 11.73 -0.52 -15.30
CA SER A 101 10.88 -0.93 -14.15
C SER A 101 10.37 0.27 -13.33
N PRO A 102 9.04 0.46 -13.20
CA PRO A 102 8.49 1.61 -12.49
C PRO A 102 8.76 1.55 -10.97
N PRO A 103 8.63 2.69 -10.28
CA PRO A 103 8.93 2.79 -8.87
C PRO A 103 7.68 2.43 -8.06
N ILE A 104 7.67 1.20 -7.52
CA ILE A 104 6.80 0.73 -6.42
C ILE A 104 5.54 0.00 -6.88
N VAL A 105 5.36 -1.19 -6.30
CA VAL A 105 4.18 -2.02 -6.50
C VAL A 105 3.05 -1.33 -5.76
N GLU A 106 2.09 -0.82 -6.50
CA GLU A 106 0.78 -0.61 -5.91
C GLU A 106 -0.01 -1.88 -6.17
N ILE A 107 -0.19 -2.69 -5.13
CA ILE A 107 -1.15 -3.77 -5.19
C ILE A 107 -2.50 -3.10 -5.15
N VAL A 108 -3.22 -3.13 -6.26
CA VAL A 108 -4.55 -2.53 -6.37
C VAL A 108 -5.47 -3.39 -5.51
N PRO A 109 -5.99 -2.89 -4.37
CA PRO A 109 -7.15 -3.52 -3.79
C PRO A 109 -8.30 -3.15 -4.71
N GLU A 110 -8.88 -4.13 -5.41
CA GLU A 110 -10.16 -3.89 -6.05
C GLU A 110 -11.12 -3.40 -4.96
N ALA A 111 -11.79 -2.28 -5.24
CA ALA A 111 -12.66 -1.63 -4.29
C ALA A 111 -13.80 -2.57 -3.89
N GLY A 112 -13.65 -3.26 -2.75
CA GLY A 112 -14.74 -3.94 -2.08
C GLY A 112 -14.45 -5.39 -1.72
N GLN A 113 -13.79 -5.60 -0.58
CA GLN A 113 -13.71 -6.80 0.27
C GLN A 113 -12.32 -6.70 0.93
N GLU A 114 -12.11 -6.49 2.23
CA GLU A 114 -12.93 -6.71 3.40
C GLU A 114 -12.70 -5.54 4.36
N ALA A 115 -13.80 -4.94 4.83
CA ALA A 115 -13.76 -4.52 6.22
C ALA A 115 -13.59 -5.80 7.05
N ALA A 116 -12.57 -5.79 7.91
CA ALA A 116 -12.36 -6.76 8.97
C ALA A 116 -13.70 -7.24 9.55
#